data_AF-A0ABD5XHR3-F1
#
_entry.id   AF-A0ABD5XHR3-F1
#
_cell.length_a   1.000
_cell.length_b   1.000
_cell.length_c   1.000
_cell.angle_alpha   90.00
_cell.angle_beta   90.00
_cell.angle_gamma   90.00
#
_symmetry.space_group_name_H-M   'P 1'
#
loop_
_entity.id
_entity.type
_entity.pdbx_description
1 polymer ?
#
loop_
_entity_poly.entity_id
_entity_poly.type
_entity_poly.pdbx_seq_one_letter_code
_entity_poly.pdbx_strand_id
1 'polypeptide(L)'
;MTEHICDYCGESFATSNELGGHVTAVHRRDQLVTDTDLILDDIRRVGAKLGKPPTAREMIEHGEYSQRVCQNKFGSWNEALLEAGYAPNRKFRLTDQDLLDEIDRLADEFGRPPSSGEMNRVGEFHKCTYLERFGGWEEVLTEAGWLLPTAVLSRAFGGSVRA
;
A
#
# COMPACT_ATOMS: atom_id res chain seq x y z
N MET A 1 -37.36 -30.87 -15.62
CA MET A 1 -36.16 -30.71 -16.47
C MET A 1 -35.54 -29.41 -16.03
N THR A 2 -34.33 -29.45 -15.46
CA THR A 2 -33.65 -28.22 -15.03
C THR A 2 -33.03 -27.61 -16.27
N GLU A 3 -33.55 -26.46 -16.70
CA GLU A 3 -32.94 -25.71 -17.80
C GLU A 3 -31.65 -25.06 -17.29
N HIS A 4 -30.57 -25.21 -18.05
CA HIS A 4 -29.27 -24.64 -17.73
C HIS A 4 -29.03 -23.45 -18.65
N ILE A 5 -29.11 -22.23 -18.13
CA ILE A 5 -29.04 -21.01 -18.93
C ILE A 5 -27.62 -20.43 -18.86
N CYS A 6 -27.10 -19.97 -20.00
CA CYS A 6 -25.83 -19.27 -20.07
C CYS A 6 -25.99 -17.82 -19.61
N ASP A 7 -25.23 -17.42 -18.59
CA ASP A 7 -25.30 -16.06 -18.02
C ASP A 7 -24.80 -14.96 -18.97
N TYR A 8 -24.04 -15.32 -20.02
CA TYR A 8 -23.44 -14.38 -20.96
C TYR A 8 -24.32 -14.06 -22.16
N CYS A 9 -25.16 -15.01 -22.61
CA CYS A 9 -25.97 -14.87 -23.82
C CYS A 9 -27.45 -15.25 -23.65
N GLY A 10 -27.82 -15.84 -22.51
CA GLY A 10 -29.19 -16.27 -22.23
C GLY A 10 -29.64 -17.54 -22.94
N GLU A 11 -28.75 -18.23 -23.68
CA GLU A 11 -29.08 -19.50 -24.31
C GLU A 11 -29.32 -20.60 -23.27
N SER A 12 -30.32 -21.44 -23.50
CA SER A 12 -30.68 -22.57 -22.62
C SER A 12 -30.16 -23.90 -23.17
N PHE A 13 -29.63 -24.73 -22.28
CA PHE A 13 -29.09 -26.05 -22.58
C PHE A 13 -29.82 -27.13 -21.79
N ALA A 14 -29.90 -28.33 -22.38
CA ALA A 14 -30.61 -29.46 -21.77
C ALA A 14 -29.82 -30.09 -20.61
N THR A 15 -28.49 -29.91 -20.59
CA THR A 15 -27.62 -30.38 -19.51
C THR A 15 -26.56 -29.35 -19.13
N SER A 16 -26.03 -29.44 -17.90
CA SER A 16 -24.92 -28.60 -17.43
C SER A 16 -23.62 -28.80 -18.22
N ASN A 17 -23.41 -29.99 -18.79
CA ASN A 17 -22.23 -30.30 -19.59
C ASN A 17 -22.25 -29.61 -20.97
N GLU A 18 -23.44 -29.53 -21.59
CA GLU A 18 -23.65 -28.77 -22.82
C GLU A 18 -23.45 -27.27 -22.59
N LEU A 19 -23.96 -26.74 -21.48
CA LEU A 19 -23.69 -25.37 -21.06
C LEU A 19 -22.18 -25.12 -20.88
N GLY A 20 -21.47 -25.97 -20.13
CA GLY A 20 -20.02 -25.85 -19.92
C GLY A 20 -19.22 -25.88 -21.23
N GLY A 21 -19.60 -26.74 -22.17
CA GLY A 21 -19.01 -26.79 -23.51
C GLY A 21 -19.30 -25.52 -24.33
N HIS A 22 -20.53 -25.01 -24.29
CA HIS A 22 -20.91 -23.77 -24.95
C HIS A 22 -20.10 -22.57 -24.46
N VAL A 23 -20.02 -22.36 -23.13
CA VAL A 23 -19.29 -21.20 -22.59
C VAL A 23 -17.80 -21.28 -22.96
N THR A 24 -17.20 -22.48 -22.95
CA THR A 24 -15.80 -22.71 -23.35
C THR A 24 -15.52 -22.49 -24.84
N ALA A 25 -16.51 -22.73 -25.70
CA ALA A 25 -16.38 -22.61 -27.15
C ALA A 25 -16.71 -21.20 -27.66
N VAL A 26 -17.77 -20.60 -27.13
CA VAL A 26 -18.36 -19.35 -27.62
C VAL A 26 -17.86 -18.15 -26.82
N HIS A 27 -17.83 -18.28 -25.51
CA HIS A 27 -17.46 -17.22 -24.59
C HIS A 27 -16.00 -17.32 -24.17
N ARG A 28 -15.13 -18.07 -24.86
CA ARG A 28 -13.72 -18.26 -24.48
C ARG A 28 -12.96 -16.96 -24.18
N ARG A 29 -13.31 -15.84 -24.84
CA ARG A 29 -12.74 -14.51 -24.57
C ARG A 29 -13.34 -13.83 -23.33
N ASP A 30 -14.62 -14.04 -23.08
CA ASP A 30 -15.38 -13.46 -21.95
C ASP A 30 -15.26 -14.32 -20.68
N GLN A 31 -14.89 -15.59 -20.85
CA GLN A 31 -14.62 -16.60 -19.84
C GLN A 31 -13.14 -16.62 -19.43
N LEU A 32 -12.34 -15.68 -19.94
CA LEU A 32 -11.02 -15.37 -19.40
C LEU A 32 -11.18 -14.64 -18.07
N VAL A 33 -11.87 -15.27 -17.12
CA VAL A 33 -11.55 -15.06 -15.71
C VAL A 33 -10.17 -15.67 -15.57
N THR A 34 -9.16 -14.82 -15.67
CA THR A 34 -7.79 -15.29 -15.56
C THR A 34 -7.52 -15.65 -14.11
N ASP A 35 -6.55 -16.52 -13.87
CA ASP A 35 -6.07 -16.77 -12.49
C ASP A 35 -5.76 -15.44 -11.77
N THR A 36 -5.32 -14.43 -12.53
CA THR A 36 -5.09 -13.06 -12.06
C THR A 36 -6.36 -12.44 -11.48
N ASP A 37 -7.49 -12.47 -12.21
CA ASP A 37 -8.75 -11.86 -11.74
C ASP A 37 -9.26 -12.53 -10.46
N LEU A 38 -9.20 -13.87 -10.40
CA LEU A 38 -9.58 -14.63 -9.20
C LEU A 38 -8.73 -14.27 -7.99
N ILE A 39 -7.41 -14.13 -8.19
CA ILE A 39 -6.50 -13.73 -7.12
C ILE A 39 -6.80 -12.29 -6.67
N LEU A 40 -7.02 -11.36 -7.59
CA LEU A 40 -7.33 -9.96 -7.23
C LEU A 40 -8.65 -9.86 -6.47
N ASP A 41 -9.67 -10.61 -6.87
CA ASP A 41 -10.96 -10.62 -6.19
C ASP A 41 -10.87 -11.25 -4.79
N ASP A 42 -10.05 -12.29 -4.63
CA ASP A 42 -9.77 -12.85 -3.30
C ASP A 42 -9.06 -11.85 -2.39
N ILE A 43 -8.06 -11.12 -2.91
CA ILE A 43 -7.38 -10.04 -2.17
C ILE A 43 -8.38 -8.94 -1.77
N ARG A 44 -9.25 -8.51 -2.69
CA ARG A 44 -10.28 -7.51 -2.42
C ARG A 44 -11.26 -7.99 -1.35
N ARG A 45 -11.72 -9.24 -1.45
CA ARG A 45 -12.63 -9.88 -0.48
C ARG A 45 -12.03 -9.93 0.92
N VAL A 46 -10.78 -10.38 1.06
CA VAL A 46 -10.10 -10.42 2.36
C VAL A 46 -9.87 -9.02 2.90
N GLY A 47 -9.44 -8.07 2.06
CA GLY A 47 -9.24 -6.69 2.48
C GLY A 47 -10.53 -6.01 2.93
N ALA A 48 -11.64 -6.23 2.22
CA ALA A 48 -12.97 -5.74 2.60
C ALA A 48 -13.43 -6.33 3.94
N LYS A 49 -13.16 -7.62 4.18
CA LYS A 49 -13.45 -8.29 5.45
C LYS A 49 -12.65 -7.69 6.63
N LEU A 50 -11.40 -7.28 6.39
CA LEU A 50 -10.52 -6.73 7.42
C LEU A 50 -10.60 -5.20 7.55
N GLY A 51 -11.23 -4.52 6.59
CA GLY A 51 -11.27 -3.06 6.52
C GLY A 51 -9.93 -2.40 6.22
N LYS A 52 -8.95 -3.17 5.71
CA LYS A 52 -7.58 -2.71 5.42
C LYS A 52 -6.93 -3.58 4.33
N PRO A 53 -5.85 -3.12 3.67
CA PRO A 53 -5.05 -3.98 2.81
C PRO A 53 -4.62 -5.24 3.58
N PRO A 54 -4.88 -6.45 3.06
CA PRO A 54 -4.54 -7.67 3.77
C PRO A 54 -3.02 -7.89 3.75
N THR A 55 -2.46 -8.34 4.86
CA THR A 55 -1.08 -8.82 4.91
C THR A 55 -0.96 -10.21 4.28
N ALA A 56 0.26 -10.56 3.85
CA ALA A 56 0.55 -11.90 3.36
C ALA A 56 0.14 -13.00 4.36
N ARG A 57 0.30 -12.74 5.66
CA ARG A 57 -0.12 -13.68 6.71
C ARG A 57 -1.64 -13.78 6.82
N GLU A 58 -2.34 -12.65 6.76
CA GLU A 58 -3.81 -12.65 6.78
C GLU A 58 -4.41 -13.33 5.54
N MET A 59 -3.76 -13.26 4.37
CA MET A 59 -4.18 -14.05 3.21
C MET A 59 -3.99 -15.55 3.39
N ILE A 60 -2.96 -16.00 4.10
CA ILE A 60 -2.81 -17.42 4.42
C ILE A 60 -3.95 -17.88 5.36
N GLU A 61 -4.41 -17.00 6.25
CA GLU A 61 -5.44 -17.30 7.24
C GLU A 61 -6.88 -17.14 6.70
N HIS A 62 -7.09 -16.29 5.69
CA HIS A 62 -8.42 -15.88 5.24
C HIS A 62 -8.66 -15.95 3.73
N GLY A 63 -7.60 -16.04 2.94
CA GLY A 63 -7.63 -16.12 1.49
C GLY A 63 -7.73 -17.55 0.98
N GLU A 64 -8.20 -17.68 -0.25
CA GLU A 64 -8.17 -18.92 -1.02
C GLU A 64 -6.79 -19.11 -1.69
N TYR A 65 -6.12 -18.00 -2.01
CA TYR A 65 -4.81 -17.99 -2.63
C TYR A 65 -3.70 -17.59 -1.65
N SER A 66 -2.63 -18.40 -1.62
CA SER A 66 -1.46 -18.09 -0.79
C SER A 66 -0.64 -16.92 -1.35
N GLN A 67 0.11 -16.25 -0.48
CA GLN A 67 1.10 -15.22 -0.85
C GLN A 67 2.00 -15.66 -2.02
N ARG A 68 2.43 -16.94 -2.03
CA ARG A 68 3.38 -17.45 -3.04
C ARG A 68 2.74 -17.55 -4.43
N VAL A 69 1.45 -17.89 -4.50
CA VAL A 69 0.70 -17.88 -5.77
C VAL A 69 0.61 -16.46 -6.31
N CYS A 70 0.31 -15.50 -5.42
CA CYS A 70 0.23 -14.08 -5.78
C CYS A 70 1.59 -13.54 -6.26
N GLN A 71 2.68 -13.82 -5.55
CA GLN A 71 4.03 -13.40 -5.98
C GLN A 71 4.42 -13.97 -7.34
N ASN A 72 4.13 -15.25 -7.60
CA ASN A 72 4.46 -15.87 -8.88
C ASN A 72 3.69 -15.27 -10.06
N LYS A 73 2.47 -14.78 -9.84
CA LYS A 73 1.61 -14.21 -10.89
C LYS A 73 1.88 -12.72 -11.12
N PHE A 74 2.05 -11.96 -10.05
CA PHE A 74 2.14 -10.49 -10.08
C PHE A 74 3.57 -9.95 -9.91
N GLY A 75 4.57 -10.82 -9.76
CA GLY A 75 5.96 -10.44 -9.47
C GLY A 75 6.22 -10.24 -7.98
N SER A 76 5.32 -9.53 -7.28
CA SER A 76 5.41 -9.32 -5.84
C SER A 76 4.04 -9.19 -5.16
N TRP A 77 4.04 -9.31 -3.83
CA TRP A 77 2.82 -9.10 -3.04
C TRP A 77 2.32 -7.66 -3.11
N ASN A 78 3.24 -6.69 -3.13
CA ASN A 78 2.87 -5.28 -3.22
C ASN A 78 2.31 -4.92 -4.60
N GLU A 79 2.81 -5.53 -5.69
CA GLU A 79 2.21 -5.38 -7.02
C GLU A 79 0.79 -5.96 -7.06
N ALA A 80 0.57 -7.14 -6.47
CA ALA A 80 -0.77 -7.72 -6.34
C ALA A 80 -1.74 -6.81 -5.55
N LEU A 81 -1.27 -6.16 -4.47
CA LEU A 81 -2.07 -5.18 -3.73
C LEU A 81 -2.41 -3.95 -4.56
N LEU A 82 -1.44 -3.41 -5.31
CA LEU A 82 -1.63 -2.25 -6.18
C LEU A 82 -2.68 -2.55 -7.26
N GLU A 83 -2.59 -3.70 -7.92
CA GLU A 83 -3.59 -4.14 -8.91
C GLU A 83 -4.96 -4.43 -8.29
N ALA A 84 -5.00 -4.84 -7.02
CA ALA A 84 -6.23 -5.00 -6.26
C ALA A 84 -6.85 -3.65 -5.83
N GLY A 85 -6.16 -2.53 -6.03
CA GLY A 85 -6.59 -1.18 -5.67
C GLY A 85 -6.21 -0.73 -4.26
N TYR A 86 -5.28 -1.44 -3.62
CA TYR A 86 -4.78 -1.12 -2.28
C TYR A 86 -3.41 -0.45 -2.31
N ALA A 87 -3.14 0.35 -1.28
CA ALA A 87 -1.77 0.79 -0.98
C ALA A 87 -0.92 -0.41 -0.51
N PRO A 88 0.40 -0.43 -0.82
CA PRO A 88 1.31 -1.46 -0.31
C PRO A 88 1.33 -1.50 1.22
N ASN A 89 1.29 -2.69 1.83
CA ASN A 89 1.32 -2.84 3.31
C ASN A 89 2.57 -2.24 3.97
N ARG A 90 3.70 -2.31 3.27
CA ARG A 90 4.95 -1.62 3.58
C ARG A 90 5.62 -1.27 2.27
N LYS A 91 5.98 0.01 2.07
CA LYS A 91 6.86 0.41 0.98
C LYS A 91 8.15 -0.41 1.11
N PHE A 92 8.47 -1.23 0.10
CA PHE A 92 9.64 -2.12 0.12
C PHE A 92 10.97 -1.32 0.17
N ARG A 93 10.89 -0.02 -0.11
CA ARG A 93 11.95 0.95 0.09
C ARG A 93 11.32 2.18 0.72
N LEU A 94 11.42 2.27 2.04
CA LEU A 94 11.23 3.54 2.72
C LEU A 94 12.27 4.51 2.16
N THR A 95 11.84 5.52 1.45
CA THR A 95 12.70 6.59 0.94
C THR A 95 12.86 7.68 2.00
N ASP A 96 13.85 8.55 1.80
CA ASP A 96 14.02 9.70 2.68
C ASP A 96 12.80 10.64 2.53
N GLN A 97 12.26 10.77 1.32
CA GLN A 97 11.03 11.54 1.08
C GLN A 97 9.83 10.98 1.84
N ASP A 98 9.66 9.66 1.91
CA ASP A 98 8.56 9.06 2.68
C ASP A 98 8.62 9.42 4.17
N LEU A 99 9.84 9.56 4.71
CA LEU A 99 10.05 10.00 6.08
C LEU A 99 9.68 11.47 6.24
N LEU A 100 10.10 12.34 5.31
CA LEU A 100 9.82 13.78 5.33
C LEU A 100 8.32 14.07 5.13
N ASP A 101 7.64 13.37 4.22
CA ASP A 101 6.20 13.50 3.99
C ASP A 101 5.39 13.21 5.26
N GLU A 102 5.85 12.25 6.08
CA GLU A 102 5.22 11.94 7.37
C GLU A 102 5.46 13.04 8.43
N ILE A 103 6.59 13.75 8.36
CA ILE A 103 6.82 14.96 9.18
C ILE A 103 5.82 16.04 8.79
N ASP A 104 5.65 16.29 7.49
CA ASP A 104 4.75 17.32 6.98
C ASP A 104 3.28 16.99 7.30
N ARG A 105 2.86 15.73 7.15
CA ARG A 105 1.50 15.28 7.52
C ARG A 105 1.18 15.59 8.99
N LEU A 106 2.10 15.25 9.90
CA LEU A 106 1.92 15.55 11.33
C LEU A 106 2.04 17.03 11.63
N ALA A 107 2.86 17.76 10.86
CA ALA A 107 2.99 19.18 11.02
C ALA A 107 1.72 19.95 10.62
N ASP A 108 1.05 19.51 9.56
CA ASP A 108 -0.26 19.99 9.15
C ASP A 108 -1.32 19.72 10.23
N GLU A 109 -1.27 18.54 10.87
CA GLU A 109 -2.16 18.17 11.97
C GLU A 109 -1.92 19.02 13.24
N PHE A 110 -0.67 19.32 13.56
CA PHE A 110 -0.29 20.03 14.79
C PHE A 110 -0.17 21.55 14.60
N GLY A 111 -0.13 22.04 13.37
CA GLY A 111 0.25 23.41 13.03
C GLY A 111 1.72 23.75 13.36
N ARG A 112 2.57 22.74 13.58
CA ARG A 112 3.99 22.84 13.92
C ARG A 112 4.71 21.53 13.65
N PRO A 113 6.04 21.52 13.44
CA PRO A 113 6.75 20.25 13.27
C PRO A 113 6.60 19.35 14.52
N PRO A 114 6.43 18.03 14.32
CA PRO A 114 6.39 17.07 15.41
C PRO A 114 7.76 16.98 16.11
N SER A 115 7.73 16.66 17.40
CA SER A 115 8.93 16.23 18.14
C SER A 115 9.23 14.76 17.89
N SER A 116 10.49 14.36 18.08
CA SER A 116 10.89 12.94 17.96
C SER A 116 10.11 12.00 18.90
N GLY A 117 9.65 12.50 20.05
CA GLY A 117 8.78 11.76 20.97
C GLY A 117 7.32 11.66 20.52
N GLU A 118 6.85 12.59 19.69
CA GLU A 118 5.53 12.52 19.04
C GLU A 118 5.54 11.51 17.90
N MET A 119 6.61 11.47 17.09
CA MET A 119 6.77 10.42 16.06
C MET A 119 6.67 9.03 16.64
N ASN A 120 7.30 8.78 17.78
CA ASN A 120 7.24 7.48 18.44
C ASN A 120 5.83 7.10 18.93
N ARG A 121 4.98 8.09 19.21
CA ARG A 121 3.65 7.88 19.79
C ARG A 121 2.56 7.80 18.74
N VAL A 122 2.65 8.63 17.71
CA VAL A 122 1.58 8.82 16.72
C VAL A 122 2.06 8.78 15.26
N GLY A 123 3.37 8.81 15.04
CA GLY A 123 3.93 8.73 13.69
C GLY A 123 3.93 7.31 13.16
N GLU A 124 3.86 7.21 11.83
CA GLU A 124 3.92 5.93 11.13
C GLU A 124 5.28 5.22 11.31
N PHE A 125 6.36 6.00 11.49
CA PHE A 125 7.72 5.50 11.62
C PHE A 125 8.34 5.89 12.96
N HIS A 126 9.12 4.97 13.54
CA HIS A 126 9.83 5.22 14.80
C HIS A 126 10.98 6.21 14.60
N LYS A 127 11.25 7.09 15.58
CA LYS A 127 12.28 8.12 15.51
C LYS A 127 13.67 7.60 15.15
N CYS A 128 14.02 6.38 15.56
CA CYS A 128 15.32 5.79 15.23
C CYS A 128 15.54 5.67 13.72
N THR A 129 14.49 5.41 12.95
CA THR A 129 14.56 5.35 11.49
C THR A 129 14.98 6.69 10.90
N TYR A 130 14.48 7.80 11.46
CA TYR A 130 14.89 9.15 11.08
C TYR A 130 16.34 9.43 11.50
N LEU A 131 16.70 9.11 12.74
CA LEU A 131 18.05 9.37 13.26
C LEU A 131 19.13 8.61 12.49
N GLU A 132 18.87 7.35 12.11
CA GLU A 132 19.79 6.54 11.30
C GLU A 132 19.96 7.07 9.88
N ARG A 133 18.93 7.71 9.32
CA ARG A 133 18.90 8.22 7.93
C ARG A 133 19.50 9.61 7.80
N PHE A 134 19.15 10.51 8.71
CA PHE A 134 19.46 11.94 8.61
C PHE A 134 20.53 12.41 9.59
N GLY A 135 20.99 11.54 10.51
CA GLY A 135 22.06 11.85 11.46
C GLY A 135 21.62 12.62 12.71
N GLY A 136 20.40 13.17 12.73
CA GLY A 136 19.83 13.83 13.90
C GLY A 136 18.46 14.43 13.62
N TRP A 137 17.77 14.87 14.68
CA TRP A 137 16.39 15.39 14.56
C TRP A 137 16.34 16.81 13.99
N GLU A 138 17.37 17.62 14.26
CA GLU A 138 17.47 18.96 13.67
C GLU A 138 17.69 18.88 12.16
N GLU A 139 18.47 17.91 11.71
CA GLU A 139 18.72 17.60 10.31
C GLU A 139 17.42 17.16 9.61
N VAL A 140 16.61 16.30 10.24
CA VAL A 140 15.28 15.93 9.73
C VAL A 140 14.40 17.15 9.51
N LEU A 141 14.32 18.05 10.49
CA LEU A 141 13.51 19.26 10.38
C LEU A 141 14.08 20.28 9.38
N THR A 142 15.40 20.28 9.17
CA THR A 142 16.05 21.10 8.15
C THR A 142 15.72 20.59 6.76
N GLU A 143 15.84 19.28 6.53
CA GLU A 143 15.50 18.64 5.24
C GLU A 143 14.00 18.72 4.94
N ALA A 144 13.14 18.65 5.97
CA ALA A 144 11.70 18.88 5.84
C ALA A 144 11.34 20.39 5.66
N GLY A 145 12.32 21.30 5.65
CA GLY A 145 12.09 22.72 5.42
C GLY A 145 11.51 23.51 6.62
N TRP A 146 11.45 22.89 7.80
CA TRP A 146 10.94 23.50 9.04
C TRP A 146 11.99 24.25 9.85
N LEU A 147 13.28 23.97 9.62
CA LEU A 147 14.40 24.68 10.24
C LEU A 147 15.37 25.22 9.18
N LEU A 148 15.98 26.37 9.47
CA LEU A 148 17.09 26.86 8.66
C LEU A 148 18.36 26.08 8.98
N PRO A 149 19.21 25.76 7.98
CA PRO A 149 20.45 25.04 8.21
C PRO A 149 21.32 25.74 9.26
N THR A 150 21.89 24.97 10.19
CA THR A 150 22.76 25.45 11.29
C THR A 150 23.94 26.31 10.80
N ALA A 151 24.39 26.12 9.56
CA ALA A 151 25.40 26.97 8.92
C ALA A 151 24.99 28.46 8.86
N VAL A 152 23.70 28.78 8.76
CA VAL A 152 23.17 30.15 8.71
C VAL A 152 23.11 30.79 10.09
N LEU A 153 22.86 29.99 11.14
CA LEU A 153 22.75 30.48 12.53
C LEU A 153 24.09 30.95 13.12
N SER A 154 25.22 30.47 12.59
CA SER A 154 26.56 30.93 13.01
C SER A 154 26.88 32.39 12.62
N ARG A 155 26.12 32.99 11.69
CA ARG A 155 26.27 34.40 11.28
C ARG A 155 25.33 35.37 12.00
N ALA A 156 24.32 34.89 12.74
CA ALA A 156 23.30 35.74 13.35
C ALA A 156 23.65 36.22 14.78
N PHE A 157 24.63 35.61 15.45
CA PHE A 157 25.04 35.98 16.83
C PHE A 157 26.49 36.47 16.95
N GLY A 158 27.04 37.08 15.89
CA GLY A 158 28.36 37.72 15.87
C GLY A 158 28.33 39.24 16.10
N GLY A 159 27.49 39.72 17.02
CA GLY A 159 27.33 41.16 17.31
C GLY A 159 27.89 41.53 18.68
N SER A 160 29.21 41.70 18.76
CA SER A 160 29.89 42.33 19.90
C SER A 160 29.40 43.77 20.06
N VAL A 161 28.74 44.10 21.18
CA VAL A 161 28.62 45.49 21.64
C VAL A 161 29.51 45.64 22.86
N ARG A 162 30.73 46.12 22.59
CA ARG A 162 31.55 46.86 23.54
C ARG A 162 31.28 48.34 23.35
N ALA A 163 30.83 49.01 24.41
CA ALA A 163 31.34 50.31 24.88
C ALA A 163 30.73 50.58 26.26
#